data_AF-A0A3A8JBH0-F1
#
_entry.id   AF-A0A3A8JBH0-F1
#
_cell.length_a   1.000
_cell.length_b   1.000
_cell.length_c   1.000
_cell.angle_alpha   90.00
_cell.angle_beta   90.00
_cell.angle_gamma   90.00
#
_symmetry.space_group_name_H-M   'P 1'
#
loop_
_entity.id
_entity.type
_entity.pdbx_description
1 polymer ?
#
loop_
_entity_poly.entity_id
_entity_poly.type
_entity_poly.pdbx_seq_one_letter_code
_entity_poly.pdbx_strand_id
1 'polypeptide(L)'
;MPIRLPKPLTALCLLGVGVFAQAASPSELPPGVRPLLETAQAINNGLTQTSYAYTQAPDGQPLIQQQDGGWTAYTDCSGWVSYLASKTLPSRYAAVMKFKKERFPRETKWNWPRAFVWEAWFHTLGASPAPGAPFTAVTDLRQVRPGDIIAWCLGDWCDAGRLQERKSTQGLDKDTGHILLVMGTAKQVSPASNGTPAVFAVPVLDASDLKHHAAEGASVLPLKAVRSYAGCGPGAKDYDPRTYQPGQTPTCGGVGPGAIYFQVDAQGAPVRFQFGPRDDFRPKPPEQGRISIGRPGAQAPAR
;
A
#
# COMPACT_ATOMS: atom_id res chain seq x y z
N MET A 1 65.29 5.19 -53.31
CA MET A 1 64.35 4.74 -52.27
C MET A 1 63.91 5.95 -51.45
N PRO A 2 62.66 6.43 -51.56
CA PRO A 2 62.21 7.58 -50.79
C PRO A 2 61.71 7.12 -49.41
N ILE A 3 62.27 7.74 -48.36
CA ILE A 3 61.89 7.55 -46.96
C ILE A 3 60.56 8.29 -46.72
N ARG A 4 59.48 7.56 -46.42
CA ARG A 4 58.18 8.12 -46.04
C ARG A 4 58.20 8.52 -44.56
N LEU A 5 58.01 9.81 -44.28
CA LEU A 5 57.76 10.32 -42.93
C LEU A 5 56.32 9.99 -42.47
N PRO A 6 56.11 9.65 -41.18
CA PRO A 6 54.78 9.37 -40.64
C PRO A 6 53.96 10.66 -40.49
N LYS A 7 52.67 10.58 -40.84
CA LYS A 7 51.70 11.67 -40.65
C LYS A 7 51.28 11.76 -39.18
N PRO A 8 51.09 12.97 -38.63
CA PRO A 8 50.61 13.14 -37.26
C PRO A 8 49.13 12.74 -37.16
N LEU A 9 48.81 11.91 -36.17
CA LEU A 9 47.43 11.60 -35.76
C LEU A 9 46.92 12.74 -34.87
N THR A 10 45.96 13.50 -35.38
CA THR A 10 45.22 14.49 -34.60
C THR A 10 44.14 13.76 -33.81
N ALA A 11 44.36 13.59 -32.50
CA ALA A 11 43.35 13.05 -31.59
C ALA A 11 42.33 14.16 -31.26
N LEU A 12 41.11 14.02 -31.81
CA LEU A 12 39.99 14.91 -31.51
C LEU A 12 39.33 14.46 -30.20
N CYS A 13 39.68 15.10 -29.08
CA CYS A 13 38.98 14.93 -27.81
C CYS A 13 37.60 15.59 -27.88
N LEU A 14 36.59 14.82 -28.26
CA LEU A 14 35.19 15.18 -28.07
C LEU A 14 34.85 15.10 -26.58
N LEU A 15 34.91 16.24 -25.90
CA LEU A 15 34.31 16.44 -24.57
C LEU A 15 32.79 16.30 -24.72
N GLY A 16 32.29 15.09 -24.55
CA GLY A 16 30.87 14.82 -24.40
C GLY A 16 30.37 15.50 -23.13
N VAL A 17 29.70 16.64 -23.29
CA VAL A 17 28.94 17.28 -22.22
C VAL A 17 27.78 16.34 -21.91
N GLY A 18 28.02 15.44 -20.95
CA GLY A 18 26.97 14.60 -20.40
C GLY A 18 25.92 15.50 -19.79
N VAL A 19 24.77 15.60 -20.45
CA VAL A 19 23.56 16.17 -19.85
C VAL A 19 23.22 15.25 -18.69
N PHE A 20 23.66 15.61 -17.49
CA PHE A 20 23.15 15.00 -16.27
C PHE A 20 21.66 15.32 -16.24
N ALA A 21 20.84 14.31 -16.51
CA ALA A 21 19.42 14.38 -16.22
C ALA A 21 19.31 14.67 -14.72
N GLN A 22 19.05 15.93 -14.39
CA GLN A 22 18.76 16.36 -13.03
C GLN A 22 17.58 15.50 -12.60
N ALA A 23 17.79 14.65 -11.59
CA ALA A 23 16.70 13.94 -10.96
C ALA A 23 15.63 14.98 -10.65
N ALA A 24 14.45 14.81 -11.25
CA ALA A 24 13.36 15.75 -11.08
C ALA A 24 13.24 16.07 -9.59
N SER A 25 13.31 17.35 -9.23
CA SER A 25 13.07 17.78 -7.85
C SER A 25 11.79 17.08 -7.39
N PRO A 26 11.77 16.44 -6.20
CA PRO A 26 10.64 15.65 -5.75
C PRO A 26 9.40 16.50 -5.98
N SER A 27 8.54 16.06 -6.90
CA SER A 27 7.32 16.79 -7.22
C SER A 27 6.66 17.14 -5.90
N GLU A 28 6.42 18.43 -5.66
CA GLU A 28 5.91 18.89 -4.37
C GLU A 28 4.74 18.01 -3.97
N LEU A 29 4.92 17.21 -2.91
CA LEU A 29 3.89 16.33 -2.41
C LEU A 29 2.62 17.17 -2.25
N PRO A 30 1.45 16.70 -2.77
CA PRO A 30 0.23 17.48 -2.67
C PRO A 30 0.04 17.94 -1.22
N PRO A 31 -0.24 19.23 -0.95
CA PRO A 31 -0.21 19.78 0.41
C PRO A 31 -1.07 19.00 1.42
N GLY A 32 -2.17 18.38 0.96
CA GLY A 32 -3.06 17.59 1.79
C GLY A 32 -2.59 16.16 2.13
N VAL A 33 -1.52 15.64 1.52
CA VAL A 33 -1.01 14.27 1.79
C VAL A 33 0.37 14.24 2.44
N ARG A 34 1.07 15.39 2.49
CA ARG A 34 2.40 15.48 3.11
C ARG A 34 2.39 15.00 4.57
N PRO A 35 1.46 15.43 5.46
CA PRO A 35 1.45 14.94 6.85
C PRO A 35 1.26 13.42 6.96
N LEU A 36 0.46 12.82 6.07
CA LEU A 36 0.26 11.37 6.01
C LEU A 36 1.57 10.64 5.71
N LEU A 37 2.27 11.08 4.65
CA LEU A 37 3.50 10.45 4.19
C LEU A 37 4.65 10.63 5.17
N GLU A 38 4.82 11.84 5.73
CA GLU A 38 5.84 12.13 6.74
C GLU A 38 5.60 11.35 8.04
N THR A 39 4.34 11.25 8.49
CA THR A 39 4.00 10.45 9.68
C THR A 39 4.28 8.97 9.44
N ALA A 40 3.86 8.43 8.28
CA ALA A 40 4.10 7.04 7.93
C ALA A 40 5.60 6.72 7.84
N GLN A 41 6.39 7.62 7.23
CA GLN A 41 7.85 7.52 7.18
C GLN A 41 8.47 7.58 8.57
N ALA A 42 8.08 8.55 9.40
CA ALA A 42 8.65 8.75 10.73
C ALA A 42 8.42 7.52 11.62
N ILE A 43 7.19 6.99 11.60
CA ILE A 43 6.87 5.74 12.31
C ILE A 43 7.71 4.60 11.77
N ASN A 44 7.68 4.34 10.45
CA ASN A 44 8.45 3.25 9.85
C ASN A 44 9.95 3.34 10.20
N ASN A 45 10.54 4.52 10.11
CA ASN A 45 11.97 4.73 10.36
C ASN A 45 12.34 4.67 11.86
N GLY A 46 11.35 4.80 12.74
CA GLY A 46 11.46 4.65 14.19
C GLY A 46 10.95 3.31 14.71
N LEU A 47 10.48 2.39 13.86
CA LEU A 47 10.07 1.06 14.29
C LEU A 47 11.26 0.30 14.88
N THR A 48 11.15 -0.04 16.16
CA THR A 48 12.08 -0.92 16.88
C THR A 48 11.55 -2.36 16.86
N GLN A 49 10.22 -2.51 16.80
CA GLN A 49 9.56 -3.80 16.73
C GLN A 49 8.28 -3.70 15.88
N THR A 50 8.01 -4.73 15.09
CA THR A 50 6.73 -4.85 14.40
C THR A 50 6.31 -6.30 14.21
N SER A 51 5.00 -6.53 14.19
CA SER A 51 4.39 -7.78 13.84
C SER A 51 2.98 -7.54 13.28
N TYR A 52 2.58 -8.43 12.37
CA TYR A 52 1.20 -8.53 11.92
C TYR A 52 0.32 -9.17 13.00
N ALA A 53 -0.76 -8.48 13.38
CA ALA A 53 -1.70 -8.97 14.38
C ALA A 53 -3.15 -8.59 14.02
N TYR A 54 -4.02 -9.60 13.94
CA TYR A 54 -5.47 -9.42 13.72
C TYR A 54 -6.22 -8.87 14.94
N THR A 55 -5.51 -8.70 16.06
CA THR A 55 -6.05 -8.22 17.33
C THR A 55 -5.41 -6.88 17.67
N GLN A 56 -6.11 -6.10 18.49
CA GLN A 56 -5.57 -4.87 19.04
C GLN A 56 -4.41 -5.20 20.00
N ALA A 57 -3.46 -4.27 20.17
CA ALA A 57 -2.59 -4.35 21.34
C ALA A 57 -3.46 -4.31 22.62
N PRO A 58 -2.92 -4.72 23.79
CA PRO A 58 -3.69 -4.77 25.04
C PRO A 58 -4.39 -3.47 25.43
N ASP A 59 -3.92 -2.32 24.94
CA ASP A 59 -4.48 -0.98 25.15
C ASP A 59 -5.51 -0.54 24.08
N GLY A 60 -5.83 -1.42 23.13
CA GLY A 60 -6.74 -1.15 22.03
C GLY A 60 -6.13 -0.43 20.82
N GLN A 61 -4.84 -0.08 20.88
CA GLN A 61 -4.15 0.67 19.82
C GLN A 61 -3.38 -0.26 18.87
N PRO A 62 -3.28 0.08 17.57
CA PRO A 62 -2.44 -0.65 16.62
C PRO A 62 -0.94 -0.31 16.73
N LEU A 63 -0.59 0.83 17.34
CA LEU A 63 0.78 1.32 17.50
C LEU A 63 1.03 1.88 18.90
N ILE A 64 2.20 1.54 19.45
CA ILE A 64 2.68 1.99 20.76
C ILE A 64 3.95 2.81 20.53
N GLN A 65 3.95 4.06 21.00
CA GLN A 65 5.16 4.87 21.07
C GLN A 65 5.90 4.54 22.36
N GLN A 66 7.16 4.13 22.24
CA GLN A 66 8.03 3.78 23.36
C GLN A 66 8.61 5.04 24.02
N GLN A 67 9.03 4.92 25.29
CA GLN A 67 9.60 6.04 26.05
C GLN A 67 10.89 6.61 25.46
N ASP A 68 11.65 5.78 24.74
CA ASP A 68 12.88 6.14 24.04
C ASP A 68 12.63 6.79 22.66
N GLY A 69 11.36 7.00 22.29
CA GLY A 69 10.95 7.55 21.00
C GLY A 69 10.82 6.51 19.89
N GLY A 70 11.12 5.24 20.16
CA GLY A 70 10.87 4.13 19.25
C GLY A 70 9.39 3.82 19.05
N TRP A 71 9.08 3.01 18.04
CA TRP A 71 7.73 2.53 17.76
C TRP A 71 7.65 1.02 17.80
N THR A 72 6.59 0.53 18.44
CA THR A 72 6.15 -0.86 18.29
C THR A 72 4.83 -0.90 17.55
N ALA A 73 4.73 -1.72 16.51
CA ALA A 73 3.50 -1.90 15.74
C ALA A 73 3.01 -3.37 15.83
N TYR A 74 1.85 -3.57 16.44
CA TYR A 74 1.12 -4.85 16.47
C TYR A 74 -0.22 -4.63 15.81
N THR A 75 -0.27 -4.81 14.50
CA THR A 75 -1.45 -4.41 13.73
C THR A 75 -1.60 -5.22 12.47
N ASP A 76 -2.84 -5.34 12.00
CA ASP A 76 -3.14 -5.79 10.65
C ASP A 76 -3.04 -4.60 9.67
N CYS A 77 -3.21 -4.89 8.38
CA CYS A 77 -3.20 -3.89 7.31
C CYS A 77 -4.22 -2.77 7.56
N SER A 78 -5.38 -3.15 8.09
CA SER A 78 -6.51 -2.25 8.33
C SER A 78 -6.24 -1.29 9.49
N GLY A 79 -5.69 -1.79 10.59
CA GLY A 79 -5.31 -1.01 11.77
C GLY A 79 -4.17 -0.04 11.46
N TRP A 80 -3.19 -0.46 10.66
CA TRP A 80 -2.08 0.38 10.21
C TRP A 80 -2.59 1.60 9.45
N VAL A 81 -3.35 1.38 8.37
CA VAL A 81 -3.85 2.47 7.52
C VAL A 81 -4.86 3.32 8.28
N SER A 82 -5.70 2.71 9.12
CA SER A 82 -6.68 3.44 9.93
C SER A 82 -6.03 4.31 10.99
N TYR A 83 -4.93 3.87 11.61
CA TYR A 83 -4.15 4.69 12.52
C TYR A 83 -3.62 5.94 11.81
N LEU A 84 -2.93 5.76 10.69
CA LEU A 84 -2.38 6.86 9.90
C LEU A 84 -3.47 7.84 9.46
N ALA A 85 -4.57 7.32 8.90
CA ALA A 85 -5.67 8.14 8.43
C ALA A 85 -6.37 8.87 9.58
N SER A 86 -6.57 8.24 10.74
CA SER A 86 -7.18 8.89 11.91
C SER A 86 -6.35 10.05 12.45
N LYS A 87 -5.01 9.93 12.39
CA LYS A 87 -4.06 10.95 12.89
C LYS A 87 -3.87 12.10 11.91
N THR A 88 -3.76 11.79 10.63
CA THR A 88 -3.30 12.77 9.61
C THR A 88 -4.42 13.24 8.69
N LEU A 89 -5.51 12.48 8.59
CA LEU A 89 -6.66 12.75 7.73
C LEU A 89 -8.00 12.59 8.50
N PRO A 90 -8.16 13.21 9.69
CA PRO A 90 -9.26 12.87 10.61
C PRO A 90 -10.66 13.02 9.99
N SER A 91 -10.91 14.07 9.20
CA SER A 91 -12.20 14.28 8.54
C SER A 91 -12.50 13.21 7.47
N ARG A 92 -11.46 12.72 6.78
CA ARG A 92 -11.58 11.70 5.73
C ARG A 92 -11.77 10.32 6.35
N TYR A 93 -11.04 10.02 7.41
CA TYR A 93 -11.24 8.81 8.20
C TYR A 93 -12.64 8.77 8.83
N ALA A 94 -13.13 9.90 9.35
CA ALA A 94 -14.49 10.00 9.87
C ALA A 94 -15.58 9.67 8.83
N ALA A 95 -15.37 10.06 7.55
CA ALA A 95 -16.28 9.69 6.47
C ALA A 95 -16.33 8.17 6.23
N VAL A 96 -15.18 7.49 6.26
CA VAL A 96 -15.13 6.02 6.14
C VAL A 96 -15.76 5.35 7.35
N MET A 97 -15.53 5.86 8.55
CA MET A 97 -16.17 5.35 9.77
C MET A 97 -17.68 5.56 9.78
N LYS A 98 -18.18 6.67 9.22
CA LYS A 98 -19.61 6.89 9.00
C LYS A 98 -20.17 5.86 8.04
N PHE A 99 -19.54 5.67 6.88
CA PHE A 99 -19.93 4.66 5.90
C PHE A 99 -19.96 3.25 6.50
N LYS A 100 -18.93 2.88 7.27
CA LYS A 100 -18.86 1.63 8.03
C LYS A 100 -20.08 1.44 8.93
N LYS A 101 -20.44 2.45 9.74
CA LYS A 101 -21.57 2.38 10.67
C LYS A 101 -22.91 2.21 9.94
N GLU A 102 -23.09 2.94 8.85
CA GLU A 102 -24.34 2.97 8.08
C GLU A 102 -24.52 1.72 7.21
N ARG A 103 -23.46 1.26 6.54
CA ARG A 103 -23.52 0.15 5.58
C ARG A 103 -23.10 -1.19 6.15
N PHE A 104 -22.39 -1.22 7.27
CA PHE A 104 -21.90 -2.45 7.87
C PHE A 104 -22.08 -2.40 9.40
N PRO A 105 -23.33 -2.38 9.91
CA PRO A 105 -23.59 -2.19 11.34
C PRO A 105 -22.91 -3.23 12.24
N ARG A 106 -22.57 -4.41 11.71
CA ARG A 106 -21.85 -5.46 12.44
C ARG A 106 -20.35 -5.29 12.51
N GLU A 107 -19.79 -4.48 11.62
CA GLU A 107 -18.39 -4.10 11.67
C GLU A 107 -18.11 -3.11 12.81
N THR A 108 -19.15 -2.51 13.41
CA THR A 108 -19.01 -1.57 14.53
C THR A 108 -18.37 -2.19 15.78
N LYS A 109 -18.37 -3.52 15.91
CA LYS A 109 -17.63 -4.23 16.97
C LYS A 109 -16.10 -4.09 16.86
N TRP A 110 -15.60 -3.76 15.67
CA TRP A 110 -14.18 -3.51 15.43
C TRP A 110 -13.90 -2.00 15.57
N ASN A 111 -12.74 -1.63 16.08
CA ASN A 111 -12.38 -0.21 16.28
C ASN A 111 -12.15 0.54 14.97
N TRP A 112 -11.75 -0.16 13.90
CA TRP A 112 -11.45 0.40 12.59
C TRP A 112 -12.17 -0.35 11.46
N PRO A 113 -12.30 0.22 10.25
CA PRO A 113 -12.84 -0.49 9.10
C PRO A 113 -11.83 -1.53 8.62
N ARG A 114 -12.30 -2.76 8.39
CA ARG A 114 -11.49 -3.79 7.72
C ARG A 114 -11.33 -3.47 6.23
N ALA A 115 -10.37 -4.12 5.56
CA ALA A 115 -10.01 -3.86 4.16
C ALA A 115 -11.23 -3.80 3.20
N PHE A 116 -12.12 -4.79 3.25
CA PHE A 116 -13.32 -4.78 2.40
C PHE A 116 -14.25 -3.57 2.62
N VAL A 117 -14.27 -2.97 3.82
CA VAL A 117 -15.09 -1.77 4.09
C VAL A 117 -14.47 -0.55 3.41
N TRP A 118 -13.15 -0.44 3.44
CA TRP A 118 -12.42 0.59 2.69
C TRP A 118 -12.58 0.42 1.19
N GLU A 119 -12.45 -0.82 0.69
CA GLU A 119 -12.69 -1.17 -0.71
C GLU A 119 -14.11 -0.75 -1.11
N ALA A 120 -15.13 -1.20 -0.38
CA ALA A 120 -16.52 -0.89 -0.67
C ALA A 120 -16.79 0.62 -0.63
N TRP A 121 -16.15 1.37 0.28
CA TRP A 121 -16.24 2.82 0.29
C TRP A 121 -15.63 3.44 -0.96
N PHE A 122 -14.39 3.08 -1.30
CA PHE A 122 -13.70 3.59 -2.48
C PHE A 122 -14.42 3.24 -3.78
N HIS A 123 -15.07 2.08 -3.84
CA HIS A 123 -15.86 1.66 -4.98
C HIS A 123 -17.09 2.56 -5.22
N THR A 124 -17.62 3.21 -4.19
CA THR A 124 -18.73 4.16 -4.32
C THR A 124 -18.30 5.56 -4.75
N LEU A 125 -16.99 5.83 -4.79
CA LEU A 125 -16.47 7.15 -5.18
C LEU A 125 -16.62 7.35 -6.69
N GLY A 126 -17.13 8.50 -7.09
CA GLY A 126 -17.11 8.92 -8.49
C GLY A 126 -15.72 9.41 -8.92
N ALA A 127 -15.43 9.33 -10.22
CA ALA A 127 -14.23 9.93 -10.82
C ALA A 127 -14.25 11.47 -10.78
N SER A 128 -15.45 12.06 -10.71
CA SER A 128 -15.67 13.51 -10.59
C SER A 128 -16.30 13.84 -9.24
N PRO A 129 -15.52 13.91 -8.15
CA PRO A 129 -16.05 14.16 -6.82
C PRO A 129 -16.53 15.60 -6.68
N ALA A 130 -17.55 15.79 -5.82
CA ALA A 130 -17.97 17.13 -5.43
C ALA A 130 -16.82 17.89 -4.73
N PRO A 131 -16.76 19.23 -4.84
CA PRO A 131 -15.81 20.03 -4.08
C PRO A 131 -15.86 19.70 -2.59
N GLY A 132 -14.70 19.44 -1.99
CA GLY A 132 -14.59 19.07 -0.57
C GLY A 132 -14.88 17.60 -0.25
N ALA A 133 -15.07 16.73 -1.25
CA ALA A 133 -15.20 15.30 -1.01
C ALA A 133 -13.98 14.76 -0.24
N PRO A 134 -14.20 13.84 0.73
CA PRO A 134 -13.11 13.31 1.55
C PRO A 134 -12.09 12.51 0.72
N PHE A 135 -12.57 11.82 -0.32
CA PHE A 135 -11.76 11.06 -1.25
C PHE A 135 -12.24 11.23 -2.69
N THR A 136 -11.36 10.95 -3.63
CA THR A 136 -11.61 10.84 -5.07
C THR A 136 -11.22 9.43 -5.53
N ALA A 137 -11.98 8.84 -6.46
CA ALA A 137 -11.57 7.57 -7.07
C ALA A 137 -10.33 7.77 -7.96
N VAL A 138 -9.38 6.85 -7.90
CA VAL A 138 -8.31 6.70 -8.91
C VAL A 138 -8.59 5.41 -9.67
N THR A 139 -9.14 5.54 -10.88
CA THR A 139 -9.59 4.39 -11.68
C THR A 139 -8.51 3.81 -12.59
N ASP A 140 -7.40 4.54 -12.76
CA ASP A 140 -6.27 4.13 -13.58
C ASP A 140 -5.03 4.02 -12.69
N LEU A 141 -4.51 2.81 -12.53
CA LEU A 141 -3.36 2.52 -11.68
C LEU A 141 -2.11 3.30 -12.13
N ARG A 142 -2.00 3.65 -13.42
CA ARG A 142 -0.89 4.46 -13.93
C ARG A 142 -0.86 5.87 -13.34
N GLN A 143 -1.98 6.31 -12.77
CA GLN A 143 -2.14 7.63 -12.16
C GLN A 143 -1.98 7.62 -10.64
N VAL A 144 -1.68 6.46 -10.02
CA VAL A 144 -1.44 6.42 -8.58
C VAL A 144 -0.24 7.26 -8.21
N ARG A 145 -0.34 7.91 -7.06
CA ARG A 145 0.71 8.78 -6.52
C ARG A 145 0.85 8.56 -5.01
N PRO A 146 1.98 8.99 -4.43
CA PRO A 146 2.16 8.94 -2.98
C PRO A 146 0.98 9.57 -2.23
N GLY A 147 0.50 8.86 -1.22
CA GLY A 147 -0.64 9.26 -0.39
C GLY A 147 -1.99 8.70 -0.84
N ASP A 148 -2.08 8.11 -2.04
CA ASP A 148 -3.23 7.29 -2.41
C ASP A 148 -3.30 6.03 -1.52
N ILE A 149 -4.50 5.50 -1.31
CA ILE A 149 -4.75 4.28 -0.53
C ILE A 149 -5.40 3.26 -1.45
N ILE A 150 -4.80 2.07 -1.56
CA ILE A 150 -5.35 0.95 -2.33
C ILE A 150 -5.97 -0.03 -1.34
N ALA A 151 -7.20 -0.45 -1.60
CA ALA A 151 -7.89 -1.49 -0.84
C ALA A 151 -8.49 -2.53 -1.79
N TRP A 152 -8.56 -3.78 -1.36
CA TRP A 152 -9.27 -4.82 -2.08
C TRP A 152 -10.07 -5.73 -1.14
N CYS A 153 -10.99 -6.46 -1.75
CA CYS A 153 -11.79 -7.53 -1.15
C CYS A 153 -11.63 -8.80 -1.99
N LEU A 154 -11.96 -9.95 -1.40
CA LEU A 154 -12.00 -11.25 -2.08
C LEU A 154 -13.29 -12.00 -1.78
N GLY A 155 -13.75 -12.78 -2.76
CA GLY A 155 -14.93 -13.65 -2.65
C GLY A 155 -16.18 -12.92 -2.17
N ASP A 156 -16.87 -13.55 -1.22
CA ASP A 156 -18.11 -13.03 -0.62
C ASP A 156 -17.93 -11.67 0.09
N TRP A 157 -16.70 -11.27 0.42
CA TRP A 157 -16.45 -9.95 1.03
C TRP A 157 -16.63 -8.78 0.06
N CYS A 158 -16.63 -9.06 -1.24
CA CYS A 158 -16.86 -8.05 -2.27
C CYS A 158 -18.33 -7.71 -2.50
N ASP A 159 -19.26 -8.47 -1.91
CA ASP A 159 -20.70 -8.25 -2.06
C ASP A 159 -21.24 -7.52 -0.82
N ALA A 160 -21.13 -6.19 -0.86
CA ALA A 160 -21.61 -5.33 0.23
C ALA A 160 -23.11 -5.50 0.54
N GLY A 161 -23.93 -5.78 -0.48
CA GLY A 161 -25.37 -6.02 -0.31
C GLY A 161 -25.62 -7.32 0.44
N ARG A 162 -25.00 -8.41 0.01
CA ARG A 162 -25.11 -9.70 0.71
C ARG A 162 -24.57 -9.60 2.13
N LEU A 163 -23.45 -8.93 2.37
CA LEU A 163 -22.90 -8.74 3.72
C LEU A 163 -23.84 -7.96 4.67
N GLN A 164 -24.65 -7.04 4.15
CA GLN A 164 -25.66 -6.32 4.94
C GLN A 164 -26.77 -7.26 5.41
N GLU A 165 -27.17 -8.22 4.57
CA GLU A 165 -28.29 -9.13 4.82
C GLU A 165 -27.91 -10.36 5.66
N ARG A 166 -26.64 -10.82 5.60
CA ARG A 166 -26.24 -12.06 6.29
C ARG A 166 -26.43 -11.95 7.79
N LYS A 167 -26.88 -13.03 8.45
CA LYS A 167 -27.02 -13.11 9.92
C LYS A 167 -25.75 -13.48 10.69
N SER A 168 -24.72 -13.96 10.00
CA SER A 168 -23.40 -14.28 10.55
C SER A 168 -22.33 -14.18 9.47
N THR A 169 -21.08 -13.93 9.87
CA THR A 169 -19.90 -14.09 9.00
C THR A 169 -19.39 -15.55 8.98
N GLN A 170 -20.06 -16.45 9.70
CA GLN A 170 -19.77 -17.88 9.67
C GLN A 170 -19.94 -18.42 8.24
N GLY A 171 -18.94 -19.18 7.80
CA GLY A 171 -18.85 -19.72 6.44
C GLY A 171 -18.37 -18.73 5.38
N LEU A 172 -18.01 -17.49 5.74
CA LEU A 172 -17.19 -16.66 4.84
C LEU A 172 -15.74 -17.11 4.90
N ASP A 173 -15.01 -16.87 3.81
CA ASP A 173 -13.56 -16.87 3.83
C ASP A 173 -13.07 -15.94 4.96
N LYS A 174 -11.94 -16.27 5.59
CA LYS A 174 -11.34 -15.42 6.62
C LYS A 174 -10.60 -14.24 6.02
N ASP A 175 -10.16 -14.36 4.77
CA ASP A 175 -9.47 -13.27 4.08
C ASP A 175 -10.48 -12.22 3.59
N THR A 176 -10.49 -11.06 4.26
CA THR A 176 -11.33 -9.92 3.89
C THR A 176 -10.74 -9.06 2.78
N GLY A 177 -9.57 -9.42 2.25
CA GLY A 177 -8.72 -8.58 1.42
C GLY A 177 -7.75 -7.73 2.24
N HIS A 178 -7.13 -6.74 1.59
CA HIS A 178 -6.01 -5.97 2.14
C HIS A 178 -6.15 -4.47 1.89
N ILE A 179 -5.39 -3.67 2.62
CA ILE A 179 -5.32 -2.22 2.42
C ILE A 179 -3.89 -1.72 2.68
N LEU A 180 -3.46 -0.75 1.88
CA LEU A 180 -2.09 -0.23 1.93
C LEU A 180 -2.00 1.25 1.56
N LEU A 181 -0.89 1.88 1.95
CA LEU A 181 -0.54 3.25 1.59
C LEU A 181 0.44 3.25 0.41
N VAL A 182 0.13 4.01 -0.63
CA VAL A 182 1.03 4.22 -1.78
C VAL A 182 2.15 5.19 -1.40
N MET A 183 3.40 4.77 -1.64
CA MET A 183 4.62 5.53 -1.32
C MET A 183 5.36 6.03 -2.57
N GLY A 184 4.94 5.62 -3.76
CA GLY A 184 5.56 5.98 -5.03
C GLY A 184 4.60 5.86 -6.21
N THR A 185 5.01 6.32 -7.38
CA THR A 185 4.24 6.10 -8.60
C THR A 185 4.33 4.64 -9.07
N ALA A 186 3.30 4.17 -9.77
CA ALA A 186 3.36 2.86 -10.41
C ALA A 186 4.46 2.82 -11.49
N LYS A 187 5.23 1.72 -11.53
CA LYS A 187 6.24 1.45 -12.56
C LYS A 187 5.84 0.21 -13.34
N GLN A 188 5.77 0.31 -14.66
CA GLN A 188 5.55 -0.86 -15.49
C GLN A 188 6.76 -1.80 -15.42
N VAL A 189 6.50 -3.06 -15.07
CA VAL A 189 7.53 -4.12 -14.98
C VAL A 189 7.33 -5.22 -16.02
N SER A 190 6.11 -5.32 -16.57
CA SER A 190 5.84 -6.18 -17.72
C SER A 190 4.90 -5.45 -18.70
N PRO A 191 5.27 -5.32 -19.99
CA PRO A 191 4.37 -4.79 -21.00
C PRO A 191 3.21 -5.74 -21.27
N ALA A 192 2.08 -5.19 -21.72
CA ALA A 192 1.01 -6.02 -22.25
C ALA A 192 1.51 -6.74 -23.52
N SER A 193 1.10 -7.99 -23.69
CA SER A 193 1.38 -8.80 -24.89
C SER A 193 0.15 -9.63 -25.24
N ASN A 194 0.19 -10.41 -26.34
CA ASN A 194 -0.96 -11.16 -26.83
C ASN A 194 -1.60 -12.03 -25.73
N GLY A 195 -2.74 -11.59 -25.21
CA GLY A 195 -3.48 -12.27 -24.13
C GLY A 195 -2.91 -12.08 -22.71
N THR A 196 -1.80 -11.36 -22.53
CA THR A 196 -1.19 -11.11 -21.22
C THR A 196 -1.34 -9.64 -20.83
N PRO A 197 -2.02 -9.33 -19.70
CA PRO A 197 -2.16 -7.96 -19.20
C PRO A 197 -0.81 -7.33 -18.84
N ALA A 198 -0.72 -6.00 -18.91
CA ALA A 198 0.43 -5.27 -18.38
C ALA A 198 0.51 -5.42 -16.85
N VAL A 199 1.74 -5.46 -16.33
CA VAL A 199 2.00 -5.52 -14.89
C VAL A 199 2.73 -4.27 -14.43
N PHE A 200 2.23 -3.68 -13.35
CA PHE A 200 2.83 -2.52 -12.68
C PHE A 200 3.22 -2.88 -11.25
N ALA A 201 4.43 -2.51 -10.85
CA ALA A 201 4.86 -2.52 -9.45
C ALA A 201 4.52 -1.16 -8.81
N VAL A 202 3.88 -1.18 -7.65
CA VAL A 202 3.54 0.03 -6.88
C VAL A 202 4.33 -0.01 -5.57
N PRO A 203 5.19 0.98 -5.28
CA PRO A 203 5.84 1.11 -3.99
C PRO A 203 4.81 1.44 -2.90
N VAL A 204 4.80 0.66 -1.83
CA VAL A 204 3.81 0.76 -0.75
C VAL A 204 4.46 0.70 0.63
N LEU A 205 3.69 1.14 1.62
CA LEU A 205 3.95 0.89 3.03
C LEU A 205 2.68 0.31 3.64
N ASP A 206 2.74 -0.96 4.01
CA ASP A 206 1.61 -1.72 4.52
C ASP A 206 2.00 -2.51 5.77
N ALA A 207 1.01 -3.19 6.35
CA ALA A 207 1.25 -4.24 7.33
C ALA A 207 0.75 -5.56 6.75
N SER A 208 1.60 -6.59 6.70
CA SER A 208 1.24 -7.90 6.16
C SER A 208 1.88 -9.02 6.99
N ASP A 209 1.25 -10.19 7.03
CA ASP A 209 1.88 -11.44 7.47
C ASP A 209 2.82 -12.03 6.41
N LEU A 210 2.74 -11.52 5.18
CA LEU A 210 3.63 -11.87 4.07
C LEU A 210 4.91 -11.04 4.09
N LYS A 211 5.91 -11.53 3.37
CA LYS A 211 7.18 -10.84 3.19
C LYS A 211 6.98 -9.58 2.34
N HIS A 212 7.51 -8.44 2.79
CA HIS A 212 7.62 -7.27 1.93
C HIS A 212 8.75 -7.46 0.90
N HIS A 213 8.40 -7.34 -0.36
CA HIS A 213 9.35 -7.41 -1.47
C HIS A 213 9.94 -6.03 -1.74
N ALA A 214 11.26 -5.96 -1.96
CA ALA A 214 11.91 -4.70 -2.29
C ALA A 214 11.21 -4.03 -3.49
N ALA A 215 10.92 -2.74 -3.36
CA ALA A 215 10.28 -2.01 -4.44
C ALA A 215 11.26 -1.76 -5.58
N GLU A 216 10.92 -2.22 -6.78
CA GLU A 216 11.55 -1.74 -8.01
C GLU A 216 11.03 -0.34 -8.36
N GLY A 217 11.50 0.68 -7.64
CA GLY A 217 11.06 2.05 -7.82
C GLY A 217 11.44 2.93 -6.64
N ALA A 218 11.59 4.24 -6.88
CA ALA A 218 11.88 5.17 -5.81
C ALA A 218 10.60 5.46 -5.01
N SER A 219 10.56 5.08 -3.74
CA SER A 219 9.70 5.75 -2.76
C SER A 219 10.06 7.24 -2.79
N VAL A 220 9.06 8.13 -2.70
CA VAL A 220 9.33 9.58 -2.64
C VAL A 220 10.01 10.01 -1.34
N LEU A 221 9.99 9.14 -0.33
CA LEU A 221 10.66 9.34 0.94
C LEU A 221 11.63 8.18 1.22
N PRO A 222 12.83 8.44 1.78
CA PRO A 222 13.74 7.38 2.19
C PRO A 222 13.11 6.58 3.33
N LEU A 223 12.73 5.33 3.03
CA LEU A 223 12.24 4.38 4.01
C LEU A 223 13.40 3.47 4.41
N LYS A 224 13.66 3.38 5.72
CA LYS A 224 14.53 2.33 6.23
C LYS A 224 13.84 0.99 5.96
N ALA A 225 14.58 0.07 5.35
CA ALA A 225 14.17 -1.32 5.30
C ALA A 225 14.20 -1.85 6.74
N VAL A 226 13.07 -1.75 7.43
CA VAL A 226 12.90 -2.38 8.73
C VAL A 226 12.89 -3.88 8.46
N ARG A 227 13.82 -4.60 9.08
CA ARG A 227 13.81 -6.05 9.05
C ARG A 227 12.54 -6.46 9.77
N SER A 228 11.62 -7.12 9.06
CA SER A 228 10.62 -7.97 9.71
C SER A 228 11.32 -8.79 10.79
N TYR A 229 10.63 -8.98 11.93
CA TYR A 229 11.18 -9.48 13.18
C TYR A 229 12.32 -10.51 13.02
N ALA A 230 13.33 -10.45 13.89
CA ALA A 230 14.43 -11.40 13.97
C ALA A 230 13.87 -12.83 14.14
N GLY A 231 13.73 -13.52 13.00
CA GLY A 231 12.86 -14.68 12.88
C GLY A 231 12.50 -14.96 11.43
N CYS A 232 12.47 -13.95 10.55
CA CYS A 232 12.14 -14.10 9.12
C CYS A 232 13.37 -14.38 8.24
N GLY A 233 14.11 -15.42 8.60
CA GLY A 233 15.22 -15.96 7.79
C GLY A 233 14.82 -17.25 7.05
N PRO A 234 15.69 -17.79 6.19
CA PRO A 234 15.53 -19.15 5.67
C PRO A 234 15.33 -20.14 6.83
N GLY A 235 14.21 -20.89 6.83
CA GLY A 235 13.84 -21.83 7.90
C GLY A 235 12.89 -21.27 8.97
N ALA A 236 12.50 -20.00 8.88
CA ALA A 236 11.36 -19.47 9.62
C ALA A 236 10.09 -20.24 9.27
N LYS A 237 9.27 -20.59 10.27
CA LYS A 237 7.90 -21.04 9.98
C LYS A 237 7.07 -19.82 9.59
N ASP A 238 6.30 -19.96 8.52
CA ASP A 238 5.28 -18.98 8.16
C ASP A 238 4.34 -18.75 9.35
N TYR A 239 3.89 -17.51 9.52
CA TYR A 239 2.93 -17.15 10.54
C TYR A 239 1.64 -17.95 10.36
N ASP A 240 1.18 -18.68 11.40
CA ASP A 240 -0.19 -19.20 11.44
C ASP A 240 -1.04 -18.30 12.35
N PRO A 241 -1.89 -17.42 11.78
CA PRO A 241 -2.72 -16.52 12.56
C PRO A 241 -3.74 -17.20 13.46
N ARG A 242 -4.03 -18.48 13.22
CA ARG A 242 -4.95 -19.28 14.04
C ARG A 242 -4.30 -19.74 15.35
N THR A 243 -2.98 -19.64 15.46
CA THR A 243 -2.21 -20.12 16.62
C THR A 243 -1.75 -19.00 17.55
N TYR A 244 -1.96 -17.74 17.18
CA TYR A 244 -1.58 -16.60 18.00
C TYR A 244 -2.33 -16.58 19.35
N GLN A 245 -1.57 -16.51 20.43
CA GLN A 245 -2.07 -16.20 21.77
C GLN A 245 -1.59 -14.80 22.18
N PRO A 246 -2.44 -13.97 22.82
CA PRO A 246 -2.00 -12.69 23.40
C PRO A 246 -0.77 -12.88 24.29
N GLY A 247 0.31 -12.12 24.03
CA GLY A 247 1.58 -12.22 24.74
C GLY A 247 2.63 -13.14 24.09
N GLN A 248 2.30 -13.84 23.00
CA GLN A 248 3.31 -14.54 22.19
C GLN A 248 4.00 -13.57 21.22
N THR A 249 5.32 -13.71 21.10
CA THR A 249 6.13 -13.01 20.10
C THR A 249 5.78 -13.54 18.70
N PRO A 250 5.26 -12.72 17.79
CA PRO A 250 4.76 -13.25 16.53
C PRO A 250 5.88 -13.66 15.58
N THR A 251 5.62 -14.71 14.81
CA THR A 251 6.55 -15.31 13.85
C THR A 251 6.27 -14.75 12.45
N CYS A 252 6.91 -13.63 12.11
CA CYS A 252 6.92 -12.99 10.78
C CYS A 252 5.75 -12.11 10.35
N GLY A 253 6.10 -11.13 9.48
CA GLY A 253 5.23 -10.04 9.06
C GLY A 253 5.38 -8.76 9.90
N GLY A 254 4.51 -7.78 9.66
CA GLY A 254 4.47 -6.49 10.34
C GLY A 254 4.36 -5.34 9.37
N VAL A 255 4.60 -4.12 9.86
CA VAL A 255 4.61 -2.88 9.07
C VAL A 255 5.95 -2.76 8.35
N GLY A 256 5.92 -2.41 7.06
CA GLY A 256 7.17 -2.12 6.35
C GLY A 256 6.99 -1.78 4.88
N PRO A 257 8.06 -1.28 4.24
CA PRO A 257 8.04 -0.88 2.86
C PRO A 257 8.14 -2.10 1.93
N GLY A 258 7.39 -2.07 0.84
CA GLY A 258 7.49 -3.08 -0.20
C GLY A 258 6.98 -2.61 -1.55
N ALA A 259 6.81 -3.54 -2.48
CA ALA A 259 6.01 -3.33 -3.68
C ALA A 259 4.95 -4.41 -3.82
N ILE A 260 3.77 -3.97 -4.25
CA ILE A 260 2.69 -4.86 -4.71
C ILE A 260 2.60 -4.72 -6.22
N TYR A 261 2.41 -5.85 -6.89
CA TYR A 261 2.32 -5.89 -8.34
C TYR A 261 0.86 -6.05 -8.73
N PHE A 262 0.45 -5.30 -9.75
CA PHE A 262 -0.93 -5.30 -10.22
C PHE A 262 -0.96 -5.57 -11.72
N GLN A 263 -1.84 -6.49 -12.13
CA GLN A 263 -2.29 -6.57 -13.51
C GLN A 263 -3.36 -5.51 -13.74
N VAL A 264 -3.29 -4.84 -14.88
CA VAL A 264 -4.28 -3.83 -15.29
C VAL A 264 -4.98 -4.22 -16.58
N ASP A 265 -6.22 -3.79 -16.74
CA ASP A 265 -6.94 -3.90 -18.02
C ASP A 265 -6.45 -2.86 -19.06
N ALA A 266 -7.11 -2.80 -20.22
CA ALA A 266 -6.77 -1.87 -21.29
C ALA A 266 -6.95 -0.39 -20.89
N GLN A 267 -7.82 -0.12 -19.92
CA GLN A 267 -8.10 1.22 -19.38
C GLN A 267 -7.13 1.58 -18.26
N GLY A 268 -6.29 0.64 -17.81
CA GLY A 268 -5.35 0.82 -16.70
C GLY A 268 -5.97 0.53 -15.33
N ALA A 269 -7.20 0.03 -15.25
CA ALA A 269 -7.82 -0.31 -13.98
C ALA A 269 -7.17 -1.58 -13.41
N PRO A 270 -6.81 -1.61 -12.11
CA PRO A 270 -6.23 -2.79 -11.50
C PRO A 270 -7.28 -3.90 -11.40
N VAL A 271 -6.96 -5.07 -11.95
CA VAL A 271 -7.87 -6.23 -11.97
C VAL A 271 -7.39 -7.38 -11.10
N ARG A 272 -6.07 -7.52 -10.91
CA ARG A 272 -5.46 -8.56 -10.08
C ARG A 272 -4.21 -8.03 -9.41
N PHE A 273 -3.83 -8.59 -8.27
CA PHE A 273 -2.64 -8.25 -7.51
C PHE A 273 -1.80 -9.49 -7.15
N GLN A 274 -0.51 -9.32 -6.89
CA GLN A 274 0.37 -10.31 -6.29
C GLN A 274 1.33 -9.61 -5.31
N PHE A 275 1.66 -10.27 -4.20
CA PHE A 275 2.55 -9.71 -3.17
C PHE A 275 4.02 -9.78 -3.60
N GLY A 276 4.45 -10.90 -4.19
CA GLY A 276 5.78 -11.10 -4.72
C GLY A 276 5.82 -11.33 -6.24
N PRO A 277 6.98 -11.13 -6.91
CA PRO A 277 7.14 -11.38 -8.35
C PRO A 277 6.88 -12.82 -8.82
N ARG A 278 6.91 -13.78 -7.90
CA ARG A 278 6.72 -15.21 -8.16
C ARG A 278 5.45 -15.78 -7.54
N ASP A 279 4.70 -14.92 -6.85
CA ASP A 279 3.42 -15.33 -6.28
C ASP A 279 2.38 -15.35 -7.39
N ASP A 280 1.28 -16.03 -7.11
CA ASP A 280 0.17 -16.03 -8.04
C ASP A 280 -0.65 -14.74 -7.96
N PHE A 281 -1.08 -14.24 -9.12
CA PHE A 281 -2.06 -13.15 -9.18
C PHE A 281 -3.43 -13.57 -8.62
N ARG A 282 -3.99 -12.73 -7.76
CA ARG A 282 -5.32 -12.86 -7.15
C ARG A 282 -6.23 -11.69 -7.58
N PRO A 283 -7.55 -11.89 -7.69
CA PRO A 283 -8.24 -13.18 -7.58
C PRO A 283 -7.88 -14.13 -8.74
N LYS A 284 -7.97 -15.45 -8.54
CA LYS A 284 -7.87 -16.46 -9.62
C LYS A 284 -9.25 -16.98 -9.99
N PRO A 285 -9.64 -17.12 -11.28
CA PRO A 285 -10.92 -17.74 -11.62
C PRO A 285 -11.10 -19.10 -10.90
N PRO A 286 -12.27 -19.37 -10.27
CA PRO A 286 -13.50 -18.57 -10.25
C PRO A 286 -13.64 -17.56 -9.08
N GLU A 287 -12.57 -17.30 -8.33
CA GLU A 287 -12.54 -16.32 -7.24
C GLU A 287 -12.97 -14.94 -7.73
N GLN A 288 -13.79 -14.27 -6.92
CA GLN A 288 -14.17 -12.89 -7.13
C GLN A 288 -13.22 -11.98 -6.36
N GLY A 289 -12.97 -10.78 -6.88
CA GLY A 289 -12.17 -9.78 -6.20
C GLY A 289 -12.41 -8.41 -6.80
N ARG A 290 -12.22 -7.38 -5.99
CA ARG A 290 -12.34 -5.99 -6.42
C ARG A 290 -11.21 -5.19 -5.80
N ILE A 291 -10.59 -4.32 -6.61
CA ILE A 291 -9.50 -3.44 -6.20
C ILE A 291 -9.98 -2.02 -6.43
N SER A 292 -9.95 -1.20 -5.39
CA SER A 292 -10.41 0.18 -5.41
C SER A 292 -9.35 1.10 -4.82
N ILE A 293 -9.17 2.28 -5.40
CA ILE A 293 -8.14 3.25 -4.99
C ILE A 293 -8.80 4.56 -4.60
N GLY A 294 -8.55 4.99 -3.37
CA GLY A 294 -9.00 6.25 -2.82
C GLY A 294 -7.84 7.25 -2.71
N ARG A 295 -8.00 8.39 -3.36
CA ARG A 295 -7.10 9.55 -3.21
C ARG A 295 -7.67 10.51 -2.18
N PRO A 296 -6.97 10.82 -1.09
CA PRO A 296 -7.41 11.84 -0.14
C PRO A 296 -7.68 13.16 -0.88
N GLY A 297 -8.88 13.74 -0.69
CA GLY A 297 -9.21 15.06 -1.25
C GLY A 297 -8.29 16.14 -0.70
N ALA A 298 -8.14 17.28 -1.37
CA ALA A 298 -7.36 18.39 -0.82
C ALA A 298 -7.98 18.89 0.50
N GLN A 299 -7.16 19.21 1.50
CA GLN A 299 -7.68 19.87 2.70
C GLN A 299 -7.98 21.31 2.31
N ALA A 300 -9.22 21.76 2.57
CA ALA A 300 -9.50 23.19 2.47
C ALA A 300 -8.50 23.92 3.39
N PRO A 301 -7.89 25.03 2.95
CA PRO A 301 -7.02 25.81 3.81
C PRO A 301 -7.79 26.16 5.09
N ALA A 302 -7.14 25.99 6.24
CA ALA A 302 -7.71 26.45 7.51
C ALA A 302 -7.97 27.94 7.37
N ARG A 303 -9.23 28.34 7.56
CA ARG A 303 -9.62 29.75 7.60
C ARG A 303 -9.23 30.36 8.93
#